data_AF-A0AAU3SDI9-F1
#
_entry.id   AF-A0AAU3SDI9-F1
#
_cell.length_a   1.000
_cell.length_b   1.000
_cell.length_c   1.000
_cell.angle_alpha   90.00
_cell.angle_beta   90.00
_cell.angle_gamma   90.00
#
_symmetry.space_group_name_H-M   'P 1'
#
loop_
_entity.id
_entity.type
_entity.pdbx_description
1 polymer ?
#
loop_
_entity_poly.entity_id
_entity_poly.type
_entity_poly.pdbx_seq_one_letter_code
_entity_poly.pdbx_strand_id
1 'polypeptide(L)'
;MSHTITPSGSQTHRPSQWLPKTTPHWLSYNPLETTPDIEVHRTRLAAADEHTHRARVRIPGDAGFETNLGAARVYHELHGTLAAPRGATVLDIAIGQWLTNVRRPGGLGKDPARAQRRAAALTAIDPDWNPGTLGWTVDWQRHYTYLAQLLAEGARPATIVPGVTRHGEDIGRWLASQRRNWDRLNAEQQHRLAELGVKKAPRARKTAAKTATASGPRAGGEPFQKGLKALQQYVAREGRLPGRAVVERLPDGTEHRTGNQKARRDKLDPAQLSALAEAGVHWAAG
;
A
#
# COMPACT_ATOMS: atom_id res chain seq x y z
N MET A 1 -77.89 -12.75 -14.75
CA MET A 1 -77.48 -14.07 -15.28
C MET A 1 -76.05 -13.95 -15.80
N SER A 2 -75.27 -14.99 -15.50
CA SER A 2 -73.91 -15.29 -16.00
C SER A 2 -72.71 -14.62 -15.31
N HIS A 3 -72.01 -15.49 -14.57
CA HIS A 3 -70.76 -15.37 -13.83
C HIS A 3 -69.52 -15.51 -14.73
N THR A 4 -68.37 -14.97 -14.30
CA THR A 4 -67.04 -15.65 -14.21
C THR A 4 -66.03 -14.64 -13.60
N ILE A 5 -65.60 -14.78 -12.34
CA ILE A 5 -64.48 -15.58 -11.78
C ILE A 5 -63.10 -15.17 -12.34
N THR A 6 -62.32 -14.53 -11.47
CA THR A 6 -60.87 -14.22 -11.46
C THR A 6 -60.00 -15.50 -11.47
N PRO A 7 -58.68 -15.51 -11.82
CA PRO A 7 -57.67 -14.97 -10.88
C PRO A 7 -56.26 -14.54 -11.41
N SER A 8 -55.57 -13.83 -10.51
CA SER A 8 -54.13 -13.92 -10.18
C SER A 8 -53.05 -13.58 -11.23
N GLY A 9 -52.26 -12.56 -10.89
CA GLY A 9 -50.98 -12.25 -11.51
C GLY A 9 -50.21 -11.20 -10.71
N SER A 10 -49.79 -11.57 -9.51
CA SER A 10 -48.93 -10.75 -8.64
C SER A 10 -47.57 -10.53 -9.31
N GLN A 11 -47.39 -9.41 -10.01
CA GLN A 11 -46.10 -9.02 -10.55
C GLN A 11 -45.31 -8.28 -9.48
N THR A 12 -44.43 -9.01 -8.81
CA THR A 12 -43.43 -8.45 -7.88
C THR A 12 -42.46 -7.58 -8.66
N HIS A 13 -42.50 -6.27 -8.41
CA HIS A 13 -41.52 -5.32 -8.91
C HIS A 13 -40.16 -5.60 -8.22
N ARG A 14 -39.23 -6.24 -8.95
CA ARG A 14 -37.81 -6.26 -8.57
C ARG A 14 -37.19 -4.92 -8.94
N PRO A 15 -36.45 -4.24 -8.04
CA PRO A 15 -35.74 -3.03 -8.42
C PRO A 15 -34.61 -3.40 -9.39
N SER A 16 -34.67 -2.77 -10.56
CA SER A 16 -33.66 -2.84 -11.62
C SER A 16 -32.28 -2.46 -11.04
N GLN A 17 -31.38 -3.45 -11.03
CA GLN A 17 -29.96 -3.24 -10.77
C GLN A 17 -29.39 -2.38 -11.89
N TRP A 18 -29.09 -1.12 -11.58
CA TRP A 18 -28.23 -0.28 -12.39
C TRP A 18 -26.80 -0.81 -12.33
N LEU A 19 -26.49 -1.77 -13.20
CA LEU A 19 -25.12 -2.05 -13.63
C LEU A 19 -24.93 -1.34 -14.98
N PRO A 20 -23.97 -0.41 -15.12
CA PRO A 20 -23.66 0.14 -16.43
C PRO A 20 -23.17 -0.98 -17.36
N LYS A 21 -23.76 -1.06 -18.56
CA LYS A 21 -23.55 -2.09 -19.59
C LYS A 21 -22.16 -2.07 -20.26
N THR A 22 -21.24 -1.25 -19.77
CA THR A 22 -19.89 -1.13 -20.33
C THR A 22 -18.90 -1.05 -19.19
N THR A 23 -18.03 -2.05 -19.08
CA THR A 23 -16.81 -1.98 -18.28
C THR A 23 -15.99 -0.80 -18.83
N PRO A 24 -15.66 0.22 -18.02
CA PRO A 24 -14.76 1.28 -18.46
C PRO A 24 -13.46 0.67 -18.97
N HIS A 25 -12.91 1.17 -20.08
CA HIS A 25 -11.70 0.60 -20.70
C HIS A 25 -10.49 0.52 -19.74
N TRP A 26 -10.43 1.36 -18.70
CA TRP A 26 -9.41 1.32 -17.65
C TRP A 26 -9.56 0.16 -16.64
N LEU A 27 -10.69 -0.54 -16.61
CA LEU A 27 -10.90 -1.78 -15.84
C LEU A 27 -10.44 -3.04 -16.60
N SER A 28 -10.18 -2.93 -17.91
CA SER A 28 -9.68 -4.00 -18.78
C SER A 28 -8.27 -3.74 -19.30
N TYR A 29 -7.51 -2.85 -18.65
CA TYR A 29 -6.16 -2.51 -19.09
C TYR A 29 -5.23 -3.72 -18.91
N ASN A 30 -4.99 -4.43 -20.02
CA ASN A 30 -3.92 -5.41 -20.16
C ASN A 30 -2.62 -4.65 -20.50
N PRO A 31 -1.64 -4.56 -19.58
CA PRO A 31 -0.45 -3.71 -19.76
C PRO A 31 0.48 -4.15 -20.88
N LEU A 32 0.20 -5.27 -21.56
CA LEU A 32 1.05 -5.85 -22.60
C LEU A 32 0.68 -5.42 -24.04
N GLU A 33 -0.46 -4.74 -24.25
CA GLU A 33 -0.96 -4.47 -25.62
C GLU A 33 -0.65 -3.07 -26.17
N THR A 34 -0.19 -2.12 -25.35
CA THR A 34 0.08 -0.73 -25.80
C THR A 34 1.37 -0.11 -25.28
N THR A 35 2.28 -0.87 -24.68
CA THR A 35 3.67 -0.41 -24.56
C THR A 35 4.32 -0.53 -25.94
N PRO A 36 4.87 0.56 -26.52
CA PRO A 36 5.74 0.39 -27.68
C PRO A 36 6.85 -0.58 -27.29
N ASP A 37 7.16 -1.50 -28.20
CA ASP A 37 8.21 -2.50 -27.99
C ASP A 37 9.48 -1.80 -27.47
N ILE A 38 10.09 -2.34 -26.42
CA ILE A 38 11.37 -1.84 -25.88
C ILE A 38 12.41 -1.71 -27.01
N GLU A 39 12.31 -2.54 -28.05
CA GLU A 39 13.14 -2.46 -29.25
C GLU A 39 12.91 -1.19 -30.10
N VAL A 40 11.68 -0.67 -30.16
CA VAL A 40 11.36 0.60 -30.81
C VAL A 40 11.96 1.76 -30.01
N HIS A 41 11.92 1.69 -28.67
CA HIS A 41 12.56 2.68 -27.81
C HIS A 41 14.09 2.62 -27.92
N ARG A 42 14.70 1.42 -27.96
CA ARG A 42 16.14 1.23 -28.24
C ARG A 42 16.55 1.95 -29.51
N THR A 43 15.79 1.75 -30.59
CA THR A 43 16.06 2.34 -31.90
C THR A 43 15.93 3.87 -31.89
N ARG A 44 14.88 4.42 -31.25
CA ARG A 44 14.69 5.87 -31.16
C ARG A 44 15.76 6.58 -30.33
N LEU A 45 16.22 5.96 -29.25
CA LEU A 45 17.29 6.51 -28.42
C LEU A 45 18.64 6.51 -29.13
N ALA A 46 18.96 5.45 -29.88
CA ALA A 46 20.16 5.43 -30.70
C ALA A 46 20.19 6.61 -31.70
N ALA A 47 19.05 6.91 -32.33
CA ALA A 47 18.94 8.04 -33.27
C ALA A 47 19.00 9.42 -32.58
N ALA A 48 18.44 9.57 -31.38
CA ALA A 48 18.48 10.82 -30.62
C ALA A 48 19.89 11.12 -30.04
N ASP A 49 20.60 10.07 -29.61
CA ASP A 49 21.98 10.18 -29.16
C ASP A 49 22.92 10.54 -30.32
N GLU A 50 22.71 9.98 -31.52
CA GLU A 50 23.51 10.31 -32.71
C GLU A 50 23.38 11.79 -33.11
N HIS A 51 22.18 12.37 -33.01
CA HIS A 51 21.97 13.80 -33.28
C HIS A 51 22.63 14.71 -32.24
N THR A 52 22.73 14.27 -30.99
CA THR A 52 23.29 15.06 -29.88
C THR A 52 24.82 14.92 -29.78
N HIS A 53 25.40 13.83 -30.29
CA HIS A 53 26.83 13.52 -30.11
C HIS A 53 27.79 14.30 -31.02
N ARG A 54 27.28 15.00 -32.05
CA ARG A 54 28.12 15.68 -33.06
C ARG A 54 28.96 16.87 -32.54
N ALA A 55 28.85 17.25 -31.27
CA ALA A 55 29.55 18.41 -30.71
C ALA A 55 30.01 18.31 -29.23
N ARG A 56 30.27 17.12 -28.66
CA ARG A 56 30.77 17.01 -27.27
C ARG A 56 32.02 16.16 -27.14
N VAL A 57 33.07 16.71 -26.52
CA VAL A 57 34.26 15.98 -26.08
C VAL A 57 33.84 14.94 -25.03
N ARG A 58 33.98 13.65 -25.35
CA ARG A 58 33.65 12.54 -24.45
C ARG A 58 34.72 12.42 -23.36
N ILE A 59 34.38 12.78 -22.11
CA ILE A 59 35.28 12.62 -20.97
C ILE A 59 35.30 11.13 -20.56
N PRO A 60 36.47 10.46 -20.44
CA PRO A 60 36.58 9.01 -20.22
C PRO A 60 35.94 8.40 -18.94
N GLY A 61 35.27 9.19 -18.09
CA GLY A 61 34.53 8.70 -16.90
C GLY A 61 33.01 8.88 -16.97
N ASP A 62 32.49 9.41 -18.08
CA ASP A 62 31.05 9.70 -18.25
C ASP A 62 30.30 8.63 -19.05
N ALA A 63 30.99 7.72 -19.75
CA ALA A 63 30.35 6.69 -20.58
C ALA A 63 29.29 5.87 -19.84
N GLY A 64 29.62 5.34 -18.65
CA GLY A 64 28.66 4.59 -17.85
C GLY A 64 27.53 5.46 -17.29
N PHE A 65 27.76 6.74 -17.03
CA PHE A 65 26.70 7.66 -16.62
C PHE A 65 25.74 7.94 -17.77
N GLU A 66 26.25 8.24 -18.97
CA GLU A 66 25.43 8.51 -20.16
C GLU A 66 24.60 7.27 -20.55
N THR A 67 25.17 6.07 -20.51
CA THR A 67 24.41 4.83 -20.73
C THR A 67 23.26 4.66 -19.73
N ASN A 68 23.50 4.88 -18.45
CA ASN A 68 22.43 4.82 -17.44
C ASN A 68 21.42 5.98 -17.60
N LEU A 69 21.85 7.14 -18.08
CA LEU A 69 20.98 8.28 -18.38
C LEU A 69 20.04 7.96 -19.55
N GLY A 70 20.53 7.26 -20.59
CA GLY A 70 19.70 6.73 -21.67
C GLY A 70 18.63 5.75 -21.14
N ALA A 71 19.02 4.81 -20.28
CA ALA A 71 18.08 3.91 -19.61
C ALA A 71 17.07 4.66 -18.72
N ALA A 72 17.50 5.73 -18.04
CA ALA A 72 16.61 6.58 -17.25
C ALA A 72 15.55 7.26 -18.13
N ARG A 73 15.92 7.72 -19.33
CA ARG A 73 14.96 8.30 -20.30
C ARG A 73 13.91 7.27 -20.72
N VAL A 74 14.31 6.04 -21.06
CA VAL A 74 13.34 4.95 -21.36
C VAL A 74 12.41 4.72 -20.18
N TYR A 75 12.98 4.57 -18.99
CA TYR A 75 12.19 4.30 -17.79
C TYR A 75 11.16 5.42 -17.55
N HIS A 76 11.59 6.67 -17.69
CA HIS A 76 10.72 7.82 -17.57
C HIS A 76 9.64 7.85 -18.66
N GLU A 77 9.94 7.49 -19.90
CA GLU A 77 8.95 7.41 -20.98
C GLU A 77 7.86 6.35 -20.66
N LEU A 78 8.25 5.21 -20.09
CA LEU A 78 7.34 4.11 -19.76
C LEU A 78 6.49 4.38 -18.50
N HIS A 79 7.07 5.05 -17.50
CA HIS A 79 6.47 5.19 -16.17
C HIS A 79 6.09 6.63 -15.81
N GLY A 80 6.54 7.62 -16.57
CA GLY A 80 6.35 9.05 -16.29
C GLY A 80 7.10 9.58 -15.07
N THR A 81 8.02 8.80 -14.49
CA THR A 81 8.84 9.22 -13.34
C THR A 81 10.12 8.40 -13.28
N LEU A 82 11.18 8.98 -12.71
CA LEU A 82 12.39 8.28 -12.29
C LEU A 82 12.27 7.66 -10.90
N ALA A 83 11.10 7.68 -10.25
CA ALA A 83 10.87 7.07 -8.94
C ALA A 83 10.85 5.52 -8.97
N ALA A 84 11.80 4.89 -9.65
CA ALA A 84 11.88 3.45 -9.87
C ALA A 84 12.04 2.65 -8.56
N PRO A 85 11.34 1.51 -8.40
CA PRO A 85 11.63 0.57 -7.32
C PRO A 85 13.04 0.03 -7.47
N ARG A 86 13.69 -0.36 -6.36
CA ARG A 86 15.12 -0.77 -6.35
C ARG A 86 15.43 -1.89 -7.35
N GLY A 87 14.51 -2.83 -7.53
CA GLY A 87 14.67 -3.97 -8.45
C GLY A 87 14.34 -3.69 -9.92
N ALA A 88 13.96 -2.47 -10.28
CA ALA A 88 13.61 -2.14 -11.66
C ALA A 88 14.81 -2.30 -12.61
N THR A 89 14.55 -2.92 -13.75
CA THR A 89 15.48 -3.07 -14.87
C THR A 89 14.87 -2.50 -16.15
N VAL A 90 15.70 -1.92 -17.01
CA VAL A 90 15.32 -1.49 -18.37
C VAL A 90 16.57 -1.51 -19.23
N LEU A 91 16.47 -1.96 -20.50
CA LEU A 91 17.63 -2.14 -21.38
C LEU A 91 18.78 -2.93 -20.72
N ASP A 92 18.42 -4.00 -19.99
CA ASP A 92 19.38 -4.85 -19.27
C ASP A 92 20.21 -4.11 -18.19
N ILE A 93 19.79 -2.89 -17.84
CA ILE A 93 20.41 -2.04 -16.82
C ILE A 93 19.54 -2.07 -15.57
N ALA A 94 20.16 -2.30 -14.40
CA ALA A 94 19.52 -2.24 -13.09
C ALA A 94 19.24 -0.78 -12.67
N ILE A 95 18.32 -0.13 -13.38
CA ILE A 95 18.04 1.30 -13.27
C ILE A 95 17.58 1.70 -11.87
N GLY A 96 16.79 0.85 -11.19
CA GLY A 96 16.36 1.09 -9.81
C GLY A 96 17.53 1.14 -8.81
N GLN A 97 18.52 0.27 -9.01
CA GLN A 97 19.73 0.24 -8.20
C GLN A 97 20.61 1.46 -8.47
N TRP A 98 20.78 1.83 -9.74
CA TRP A 98 21.55 3.01 -10.13
C TRP A 98 20.93 4.29 -9.58
N LEU A 99 19.61 4.48 -9.75
CA LEU A 99 18.88 5.62 -9.19
C LEU A 99 18.99 5.70 -7.66
N THR A 100 18.95 4.56 -6.98
CA THR A 100 19.19 4.50 -5.52
C THR A 100 20.58 5.01 -5.16
N ASN A 101 21.60 4.71 -5.96
CA ASN A 101 22.98 5.10 -5.70
C ASN A 101 23.21 6.59 -5.97
N VAL A 102 22.73 7.12 -7.10
CA VAL A 102 22.95 8.53 -7.48
C VAL A 102 22.21 9.52 -6.57
N ARG A 103 21.14 9.10 -5.88
CA ARG A 103 20.43 9.92 -4.87
C ARG A 103 21.18 10.05 -3.54
N ARG A 104 22.17 9.19 -3.27
CA ARG A 104 22.94 9.25 -2.01
C ARG A 104 23.90 10.44 -2.02
N PRO A 105 24.29 10.98 -0.85
CA PRO A 105 25.36 11.97 -0.76
C PRO A 105 26.62 11.48 -1.48
N GLY A 106 27.15 12.29 -2.39
CA GLY A 106 28.31 11.93 -3.23
C GLY A 106 28.04 10.90 -4.35
N GLY A 107 26.79 10.43 -4.50
CA GLY A 107 26.40 9.42 -5.48
C GLY A 107 26.56 9.83 -6.94
N LEU A 108 26.61 11.14 -7.22
CA LEU A 108 26.85 11.70 -8.55
C LEU A 108 28.35 11.85 -8.88
N GLY A 109 29.24 11.59 -7.92
CA GLY A 109 30.69 11.73 -8.04
C GLY A 109 31.29 12.69 -7.01
N LYS A 110 32.61 12.63 -6.84
CA LYS A 110 33.37 13.46 -5.90
C LYS A 110 33.67 14.87 -6.42
N ASP A 111 33.74 15.03 -7.75
CA ASP A 111 33.98 16.33 -8.39
C ASP A 111 32.69 17.16 -8.39
N PRO A 112 32.65 18.35 -7.75
CA PRO A 112 31.43 19.14 -7.61
C PRO A 112 30.85 19.60 -8.94
N ALA A 113 31.70 20.03 -9.89
CA ALA A 113 31.24 20.51 -11.20
C ALA A 113 30.59 19.37 -12.01
N ARG A 114 31.18 18.17 -11.98
CA ARG A 114 30.60 16.98 -12.61
C ARG A 114 29.30 16.56 -11.92
N ALA A 115 29.27 16.55 -10.59
CA ALA A 115 28.07 16.20 -9.83
C ALA A 115 26.90 17.14 -10.17
N GLN A 116 27.17 18.45 -10.27
CA GLN A 116 26.16 19.45 -10.66
C GLN A 116 25.64 19.21 -12.08
N ARG A 117 26.51 18.96 -13.06
CA ARG A 117 26.09 18.62 -14.44
C ARG A 117 25.22 17.37 -14.49
N ARG A 118 25.59 16.33 -13.73
CA ARG A 118 24.84 15.06 -13.67
C ARG A 118 23.48 15.23 -12.98
N ALA A 119 23.41 16.02 -11.92
CA ALA A 119 22.14 16.38 -11.28
C ALA A 119 21.23 17.12 -12.27
N ALA A 120 21.76 18.10 -13.00
CA ALA A 120 21.01 18.84 -14.02
C ALA A 120 20.49 17.93 -15.14
N ALA A 121 21.28 16.94 -15.56
CA ALA A 121 20.86 15.96 -16.56
C ALA A 121 19.68 15.09 -16.09
N LEU A 122 19.66 14.68 -14.81
CA LEU A 122 18.54 13.94 -14.21
C LEU A 122 17.30 14.83 -14.04
N THR A 123 17.48 16.06 -13.55
CA THR A 123 16.39 17.04 -13.40
C THR A 123 15.73 17.39 -14.74
N ALA A 124 16.49 17.39 -15.83
CA ALA A 124 15.94 17.59 -17.18
C ALA A 124 15.06 16.42 -17.66
N ILE A 125 15.17 15.23 -17.05
CA ILE A 125 14.30 14.09 -17.34
C ILE A 125 13.08 14.11 -16.42
N ASP A 126 13.32 14.22 -15.12
CA ASP A 126 12.29 14.27 -14.08
C ASP A 126 12.70 15.29 -13.02
N PRO A 127 12.00 16.43 -12.90
CA PRO A 127 12.30 17.44 -11.87
C PRO A 127 12.25 16.88 -10.43
N ASP A 128 11.41 15.88 -10.19
CA ASP A 128 11.21 15.24 -8.89
C ASP A 128 12.05 13.95 -8.74
N TRP A 129 13.11 13.75 -9.56
CA TRP A 129 13.92 12.52 -9.57
C TRP A 129 14.51 12.15 -8.20
N ASN A 130 14.70 13.12 -7.30
CA ASN A 130 15.21 12.92 -5.94
C ASN A 130 14.15 13.27 -4.87
N PRO A 131 13.13 12.43 -4.65
CA PRO A 131 12.03 12.74 -3.73
C PRO A 131 12.46 12.91 -2.27
N GLY A 132 13.63 12.38 -1.90
CA GLY A 132 14.19 12.56 -0.56
C GLY A 132 14.49 14.03 -0.24
N THR A 133 14.86 14.85 -1.22
CA THR A 133 15.07 16.30 -1.01
C THR A 133 13.76 17.07 -0.88
N LEU A 134 12.65 16.46 -1.31
CA LEU A 134 11.30 17.01 -1.20
C LEU A 134 10.57 16.53 0.08
N GLY A 135 11.18 15.63 0.84
CA GLY A 135 10.65 15.14 2.12
C GLY A 135 9.66 13.98 1.99
N TRP A 136 9.72 13.19 0.91
CA TRP A 136 8.93 11.96 0.78
C TRP A 136 9.71 10.79 0.16
N THR A 137 9.07 9.62 0.12
CA THR A 137 9.69 8.37 -0.35
C THR A 137 9.58 8.21 -1.86
N VAL A 138 10.50 7.43 -2.43
CA VAL A 138 10.44 7.00 -3.85
C VAL A 138 9.10 6.32 -4.17
N ASP A 139 8.61 5.46 -3.28
CA ASP A 139 7.32 4.79 -3.48
C ASP A 139 6.16 5.78 -3.50
N TRP A 140 6.17 6.82 -2.65
CA TRP A 140 5.13 7.83 -2.65
C TRP A 140 5.10 8.61 -3.97
N GLN A 141 6.26 9.08 -4.46
CA GLN A 141 6.37 9.79 -5.74
C GLN A 141 5.84 8.95 -6.91
N ARG A 142 6.20 7.66 -6.93
CA ARG A 142 5.78 6.75 -7.99
C ARG A 142 4.27 6.53 -8.00
N HIS A 143 3.67 6.24 -6.85
CA HIS A 143 2.22 6.07 -6.75
C HIS A 143 1.45 7.37 -7.05
N TYR A 144 1.99 8.53 -6.65
CA TYR A 144 1.43 9.83 -7.01
C TYR A 144 1.40 10.03 -8.52
N THR A 145 2.52 9.74 -9.20
CA THR A 145 2.62 9.83 -10.66
C THR A 145 1.61 8.91 -11.35
N TYR A 146 1.50 7.65 -10.90
CA TYR A 146 0.54 6.70 -11.45
C TYR A 146 -0.92 7.11 -11.19
N LEU A 147 -1.21 7.71 -10.03
CA LEU A 147 -2.51 8.32 -9.79
C LEU A 147 -2.79 9.46 -10.78
N ALA A 148 -1.84 10.38 -10.96
CA ALA A 148 -1.99 11.52 -11.87
C ALA A 148 -2.26 11.05 -13.31
N GLN A 149 -1.54 10.02 -13.79
CA GLN A 149 -1.78 9.41 -15.09
C GLN A 149 -3.18 8.83 -15.23
N LEU A 150 -3.63 8.01 -14.27
CA LEU A 150 -4.98 7.44 -14.28
C LEU A 150 -6.05 8.54 -14.36
N LEU A 151 -5.86 9.65 -13.63
CA LEU A 151 -6.79 10.77 -13.64
C LEU A 151 -6.74 11.55 -14.97
N ALA A 152 -5.54 11.74 -15.54
CA ALA A 152 -5.38 12.37 -16.85
C ALA A 152 -6.02 11.54 -17.98
N GLU A 153 -6.03 10.21 -17.85
CA GLU A 153 -6.71 9.26 -18.74
C GLU A 153 -8.24 9.21 -18.51
N GLY A 154 -8.78 10.05 -17.61
CA GLY A 154 -10.21 10.23 -17.41
C GLY A 154 -10.81 9.45 -16.23
N ALA A 155 -10.00 8.74 -15.44
CA ALA A 155 -10.49 8.18 -14.18
C ALA A 155 -10.89 9.31 -13.22
N ARG A 156 -11.83 9.03 -12.33
CA ARG A 156 -12.24 9.98 -11.28
C ARG A 156 -11.68 9.52 -9.95
N PRO A 157 -11.31 10.43 -9.02
CA PRO A 157 -10.77 10.01 -7.71
C PRO A 157 -11.69 9.05 -6.93
N ALA A 158 -13.01 9.12 -7.16
CA ALA A 158 -13.99 8.23 -6.55
C ALA A 158 -13.99 6.80 -7.13
N THR A 159 -13.50 6.60 -8.36
CA THR A 159 -13.45 5.28 -9.01
C THR A 159 -12.13 4.55 -8.75
N ILE A 160 -11.11 5.24 -8.24
CA ILE A 160 -9.83 4.67 -7.83
C ILE A 160 -9.97 3.99 -6.45
N VAL A 161 -10.62 2.82 -6.45
CA VAL A 161 -10.87 1.99 -5.26
C VAL A 161 -9.77 0.92 -5.12
N PRO A 162 -9.54 0.36 -3.91
CA PRO A 162 -8.56 -0.71 -3.71
C PRO A 162 -8.70 -1.84 -4.73
N GLY A 163 -7.59 -2.22 -5.36
CA GLY A 163 -7.55 -3.17 -6.48
C GLY A 163 -7.37 -2.52 -7.85
N VAL A 164 -7.60 -1.20 -8.00
CA VAL A 164 -7.20 -0.47 -9.20
C VAL A 164 -5.68 -0.35 -9.23
N THR A 165 -5.06 -0.94 -10.25
CA THR A 165 -3.60 -1.02 -10.40
C THR A 165 -3.08 -0.23 -11.59
N ARG A 166 -1.80 0.16 -11.52
CA ARG A 166 -1.03 0.72 -12.63
C ARG A 166 0.40 0.20 -12.51
N HIS A 167 0.95 -0.37 -13.59
CA HIS A 167 2.25 -1.08 -13.58
C HIS A 167 2.37 -2.14 -12.46
N GLY A 168 1.28 -2.83 -12.13
CA GLY A 168 1.25 -3.85 -11.08
C GLY A 168 1.16 -3.33 -9.64
N GLU A 169 1.10 -2.02 -9.42
CA GLU A 169 0.97 -1.41 -8.08
C GLU A 169 -0.48 -1.01 -7.79
N ASP A 170 -0.98 -1.34 -6.59
CA ASP A 170 -2.36 -1.06 -6.17
C ASP A 170 -2.53 0.40 -5.72
N ILE A 171 -2.80 1.26 -6.71
CA ILE A 171 -3.01 2.71 -6.52
C ILE A 171 -4.25 2.98 -5.69
N GLY A 172 -5.30 2.17 -5.85
CA GLY A 172 -6.52 2.28 -5.06
C GLY A 172 -6.28 2.13 -3.55
N ARG A 173 -5.52 1.10 -3.16
CA ARG A 173 -5.16 0.85 -1.75
C ARG A 173 -4.26 1.95 -1.22
N TRP A 174 -3.28 2.39 -2.03
CA TRP A 174 -2.40 3.50 -1.67
C TRP A 174 -3.19 4.80 -1.46
N LEU A 175 -4.08 5.17 -2.38
CA LEU A 175 -4.91 6.36 -2.30
C LEU A 175 -5.83 6.33 -1.08
N ALA A 176 -6.47 5.19 -0.80
CA ALA A 176 -7.28 5.00 0.40
C ALA A 176 -6.45 5.19 1.69
N SER A 177 -5.17 4.80 1.68
CA SER A 177 -4.24 5.08 2.79
C SER A 177 -3.95 6.57 2.93
N GLN A 178 -3.65 7.27 1.82
CA GLN A 178 -3.38 8.72 1.83
C GLN A 178 -4.55 9.51 2.42
N ARG A 179 -5.78 9.20 1.97
CA ARG A 179 -7.00 9.89 2.45
C ARG A 179 -7.27 9.66 3.94
N ARG A 180 -7.01 8.45 4.45
CA ARG A 180 -7.19 8.11 5.87
C ARG A 180 -6.12 8.75 6.76
N ASN A 181 -4.88 8.77 6.28
CA ASN A 181 -3.72 9.28 7.02
C ASN A 181 -3.35 10.71 6.61
N TRP A 182 -4.31 11.48 6.08
CA TRP A 182 -4.06 12.81 5.50
C TRP A 182 -3.26 13.74 6.41
N ASP A 183 -3.57 13.74 7.72
CA ASP A 183 -2.90 14.60 8.71
C ASP A 183 -1.45 14.19 9.00
N ARG A 184 -0.99 13.04 8.49
CA ARG A 184 0.41 12.59 8.58
C ARG A 184 1.22 12.97 7.33
N LEU A 185 0.56 13.43 6.28
CA LEU A 185 1.22 13.91 5.06
C LEU A 185 1.80 15.29 5.32
N ASN A 186 2.98 15.56 4.75
CA ASN A 186 3.55 16.90 4.79
C ASN A 186 2.70 17.87 3.95
N ALA A 187 2.91 19.18 4.12
CA ALA A 187 2.08 20.21 3.48
C ALA A 187 2.08 20.09 1.94
N GLU A 188 3.24 19.80 1.35
CA GLU A 188 3.40 19.67 -0.10
C GLU A 188 2.71 18.41 -0.64
N GLN A 189 2.80 17.28 0.08
CA GLN A 189 2.06 16.06 -0.27
C GLN A 189 0.54 16.30 -0.23
N GLN A 190 0.04 17.05 0.75
CA GLN A 190 -1.38 17.42 0.82
C GLN A 190 -1.77 18.33 -0.34
N HIS A 191 -0.94 19.33 -0.65
CA HIS A 191 -1.16 20.25 -1.76
C HIS A 191 -1.25 19.51 -3.10
N ARG A 192 -0.24 18.72 -3.44
CA ARG A 192 -0.19 17.93 -4.68
C ARG A 192 -1.36 16.96 -4.82
N LEU A 193 -1.77 16.30 -3.74
CA LEU A 193 -2.95 15.43 -3.76
C LEU A 193 -4.25 16.23 -3.93
N ALA A 194 -4.36 17.40 -3.31
CA ALA A 194 -5.52 18.27 -3.45
C ALA A 194 -5.67 18.81 -4.88
N GLU A 195 -4.56 19.13 -5.57
CA GLU A 195 -4.57 19.51 -6.99
C GLU A 195 -5.14 18.40 -7.88
N LEU A 196 -4.89 17.13 -7.54
CA LEU A 196 -5.50 15.96 -8.18
C LEU A 196 -6.96 15.71 -7.75
N GLY A 197 -7.57 16.63 -6.99
CA GLY A 197 -8.95 16.50 -6.49
C GLY A 197 -9.11 15.49 -5.36
N VAL A 198 -8.01 14.99 -4.76
CA VAL A 198 -8.06 14.08 -3.63
C VAL A 198 -8.41 14.86 -2.36
N LYS A 199 -9.39 14.36 -1.62
CA LYS A 199 -9.83 14.96 -0.37
C LYS A 199 -9.56 14.03 0.81
N LYS A 200 -9.15 14.62 1.93
CA LYS A 200 -9.12 13.98 3.24
C LYS A 200 -10.38 13.18 3.47
N ALA A 201 -10.24 11.93 3.94
CA ALA A 201 -11.40 11.13 4.28
C ALA A 201 -12.16 11.82 5.43
N PRO A 202 -13.50 11.91 5.37
CA PRO A 202 -14.27 12.37 6.52
C PRO A 202 -13.88 11.50 7.71
N ARG A 203 -13.55 12.14 8.83
CA ARG A 203 -13.24 11.43 10.07
C ARG A 203 -14.45 10.55 10.32
N ALA A 204 -14.26 9.23 10.31
CA ALA A 204 -15.31 8.32 10.72
C ALA A 204 -15.78 8.85 12.07
N ARG A 205 -17.03 9.34 12.13
CA ARG A 205 -17.65 9.72 13.38
C ARG A 205 -17.44 8.47 14.22
N LYS A 206 -16.63 8.56 15.28
CA LYS A 206 -16.67 7.54 16.33
C LYS A 206 -18.16 7.49 16.62
N THR A 207 -18.86 6.43 16.19
CA THR A 207 -20.20 6.17 16.70
C THR A 207 -20.02 6.39 18.18
N ALA A 208 -20.66 7.44 18.71
CA ALA A 208 -20.50 7.85 20.10
C ALA A 208 -20.50 6.54 20.85
N ALA A 209 -19.37 6.22 21.49
CA ALA A 209 -19.22 4.95 22.17
C ALA A 209 -20.51 4.83 22.98
N LYS A 210 -21.37 3.85 22.64
CA LYS A 210 -22.64 3.66 23.33
C LYS A 210 -22.29 3.81 24.78
N THR A 211 -22.86 4.84 25.41
CA THR A 211 -22.46 5.39 26.70
C THR A 211 -21.85 4.28 27.51
N ALA A 212 -20.51 4.26 27.59
CA ALA A 212 -19.83 3.27 28.38
C ALA A 212 -20.30 3.55 29.80
N THR A 213 -21.31 2.81 30.24
CA THR A 213 -21.63 2.64 31.64
C THR A 213 -20.30 2.37 32.29
N ALA A 214 -19.93 3.25 33.22
CA ALA A 214 -18.67 3.24 33.93
C ALA A 214 -18.35 1.79 34.31
N SER A 215 -17.43 1.17 33.57
CA SER A 215 -16.94 -0.15 33.93
C SER A 215 -15.96 0.11 35.05
N GLY A 216 -16.46 0.02 36.28
CA GLY A 216 -15.65 -0.33 37.44
C GLY A 216 -14.87 -1.64 37.19
N PRO A 217 -14.03 -2.06 38.14
CA PRO A 217 -13.13 -3.20 37.97
C PRO A 217 -13.92 -4.40 37.44
N ARG A 218 -13.63 -4.79 36.19
CA ARG A 218 -14.37 -5.84 35.48
C ARG A 218 -14.10 -7.15 36.19
N ALA A 219 -15.08 -7.64 36.96
CA ALA A 219 -15.20 -9.06 37.22
C ALA A 219 -15.02 -9.80 35.89
N GLY A 220 -14.05 -10.72 35.84
CA GLY A 220 -13.58 -11.39 34.63
C GLY A 220 -14.69 -11.80 33.67
N GLY A 221 -14.80 -11.06 32.56
CA GLY A 221 -15.79 -11.34 31.52
C GLY A 221 -15.58 -12.70 30.84
N GLU A 222 -16.63 -13.18 30.18
CA GLU A 222 -16.71 -14.42 29.40
C GLU A 222 -15.44 -14.77 28.57
N PRO A 223 -14.72 -13.81 27.93
CA PRO A 223 -13.49 -14.12 27.21
C PRO A 223 -12.31 -14.56 28.11
N PHE A 224 -12.22 -14.05 29.34
CA PHE A 224 -11.21 -14.48 30.31
C PHE A 224 -11.49 -15.93 30.75
N GLN A 225 -12.76 -16.22 31.06
CA GLN A 225 -13.19 -17.56 31.47
C GLN A 225 -12.96 -18.61 30.37
N LYS A 226 -13.25 -18.26 29.10
CA LYS A 226 -12.95 -19.13 27.95
C LYS A 226 -11.44 -19.36 27.77
N GLY A 227 -10.63 -18.32 27.94
CA GLY A 227 -9.17 -18.45 27.92
C GLY A 227 -8.61 -19.30 29.05
N LEU A 228 -9.18 -19.20 30.26
CA LEU A 228 -8.80 -20.02 31.41
C LEU A 228 -9.18 -21.50 31.22
N LYS A 229 -10.40 -21.78 30.73
CA LYS A 229 -10.83 -23.15 30.40
C LYS A 229 -9.95 -23.80 29.35
N ALA A 230 -9.59 -23.05 28.29
CA ALA A 230 -8.69 -23.54 27.25
C ALA A 230 -7.30 -23.87 27.83
N LEU A 231 -6.79 -23.03 28.73
CA LEU A 231 -5.52 -23.28 29.42
C LEU A 231 -5.59 -24.52 30.32
N GLN A 232 -6.63 -24.65 31.15
CA GLN A 232 -6.84 -25.80 32.02
C GLN A 232 -6.98 -27.11 31.23
N GLN A 233 -7.72 -27.09 30.12
CA GLN A 233 -7.89 -28.24 29.24
C GLN A 233 -6.55 -28.68 28.62
N TYR A 234 -5.73 -27.74 28.16
CA TYR A 234 -4.40 -28.05 27.62
C TYR A 234 -3.48 -28.64 28.69
N VAL A 235 -3.43 -28.02 29.88
CA VAL A 235 -2.57 -28.49 30.99
C VAL A 235 -3.00 -29.88 31.45
N ALA A 236 -4.31 -30.15 31.54
CA ALA A 236 -4.83 -31.46 31.87
C ALA A 236 -4.46 -32.54 30.83
N ARG A 237 -4.41 -32.19 29.53
CA ARG A 237 -4.03 -33.12 28.46
C ARG A 237 -2.53 -33.38 28.41
N GLU A 238 -1.72 -32.32 28.52
CA GLU A 238 -0.29 -32.37 28.19
C GLU A 238 0.63 -32.41 29.42
N GLY A 239 0.09 -32.18 30.62
CA GLY A 239 0.88 -32.09 31.86
C GLY A 239 1.86 -30.91 31.91
N ARG A 240 1.77 -29.98 30.97
CA ARG A 240 2.66 -28.81 30.83
C ARG A 240 1.91 -27.60 30.28
N LEU A 241 2.48 -26.41 30.47
CA LEU A 241 1.93 -25.18 29.91
C LEU A 241 2.05 -25.15 28.37
N PRO A 242 1.09 -24.51 27.68
CA PRO A 242 1.10 -24.40 26.22
C PRO A 242 2.22 -23.51 25.70
N GLY A 243 2.76 -23.90 24.54
CA GLY A 243 3.66 -23.06 23.75
C GLY A 243 2.94 -21.87 23.11
N ARG A 244 3.66 -21.10 22.28
CA ARG A 244 3.06 -19.94 21.59
C ARG A 244 1.95 -20.39 20.64
N ALA A 245 0.82 -19.67 20.70
CA ALA A 245 -0.27 -19.74 19.74
C ALA A 245 -1.01 -21.08 19.62
N VAL A 246 -0.95 -21.94 20.64
CA VAL A 246 -1.79 -23.13 20.74
C VAL A 246 -3.27 -22.72 20.76
N VAL A 247 -4.10 -23.45 20.01
CA VAL A 247 -5.56 -23.27 19.94
C VAL A 247 -6.21 -24.52 20.51
N GLU A 248 -7.10 -24.34 21.48
CA GLU A 248 -7.90 -25.41 22.05
C GLU A 248 -9.35 -25.27 21.61
N ARG A 249 -9.97 -26.41 21.29
CA ARG A 249 -11.39 -26.49 21.03
C ARG A 249 -12.11 -26.78 22.35
N LEU A 250 -12.94 -25.85 22.79
CA LEU A 250 -13.72 -25.96 24.01
C LEU A 250 -14.97 -26.85 23.78
N PRO A 251 -15.58 -27.39 24.86
CA PRO A 251 -16.77 -28.24 24.77
C PRO A 251 -18.00 -27.56 24.13
N ASP A 252 -18.04 -26.22 24.10
CA ASP A 252 -19.07 -25.44 23.42
C ASP A 252 -18.84 -25.32 21.89
N GLY A 253 -17.83 -26.01 21.36
CA GLY A 253 -17.44 -26.02 19.96
C GLY A 253 -16.60 -24.82 19.53
N THR A 254 -16.33 -23.87 20.43
CA THR A 254 -15.52 -22.69 20.11
C THR A 254 -14.02 -22.98 20.17
N GLU A 255 -13.27 -22.38 19.26
CA GLU A 255 -11.80 -22.43 19.26
C GLU A 255 -11.25 -21.21 19.98
N HIS A 256 -10.43 -21.44 21.00
CA HIS A 256 -9.81 -20.37 21.77
C HIS A 256 -8.31 -20.57 21.85
N ARG A 257 -7.57 -19.50 21.53
CA ARG A 257 -6.11 -19.50 21.67
C ARG A 257 -5.74 -19.46 23.15
N THR A 258 -4.87 -20.36 23.60
CA THR A 258 -4.24 -20.31 24.92
C THR A 258 -3.16 -19.21 24.86
N GLY A 259 -3.59 -17.95 24.99
CA GLY A 259 -2.75 -16.78 24.78
C GLY A 259 -1.75 -16.53 25.91
N ASN A 260 -0.65 -15.84 25.59
CA ASN A 260 0.31 -15.32 26.56
C ASN A 260 -0.33 -14.21 27.41
N GLN A 261 -0.91 -14.58 28.57
CA GLN A 261 -1.58 -13.64 29.48
C GLN A 261 -0.61 -12.67 30.19
N LYS A 262 0.71 -12.91 30.12
CA LYS A 262 1.74 -12.09 30.78
C LYS A 262 1.75 -10.64 30.29
N ALA A 263 1.45 -10.41 29.02
CA ALA A 263 1.39 -9.07 28.41
C ALA A 263 0.21 -8.22 28.94
N ARG A 264 -0.71 -8.81 29.72
CA ARG A 264 -1.87 -8.13 30.29
C ARG A 264 -1.88 -8.16 31.82
N ARG A 265 -0.77 -8.55 32.48
CA ARG A 265 -0.67 -8.66 33.94
C ARG A 265 -1.22 -7.42 34.66
N ASP A 266 -0.86 -6.22 34.21
CA ASP A 266 -1.27 -4.95 34.80
C ASP A 266 -2.78 -4.62 34.64
N LYS A 267 -3.51 -5.49 33.95
CA LYS A 267 -4.95 -5.35 33.65
C LYS A 267 -5.78 -6.51 34.21
N LEU A 268 -5.16 -7.44 34.94
CA LEU A 268 -5.84 -8.56 35.57
C LEU A 268 -6.19 -8.19 37.01
N ASP A 269 -7.40 -8.55 37.42
CA ASP A 269 -7.81 -8.44 38.82
C ASP A 269 -7.18 -9.57 39.68
N PRO A 270 -7.19 -9.44 41.03
CA PRO A 270 -6.61 -10.45 41.90
C PRO A 270 -7.21 -11.86 41.76
N ALA A 271 -8.51 -11.98 41.48
CA ALA A 271 -9.17 -13.28 41.28
C ALA A 271 -8.72 -13.93 39.98
N GLN A 272 -8.50 -13.14 38.93
CA GLN A 272 -7.94 -13.60 37.66
C GLN A 272 -6.49 -14.06 37.78
N LEU A 273 -5.67 -13.36 38.56
CA LEU A 273 -4.30 -13.77 38.85
C LEU A 273 -4.26 -15.08 39.63
N SER A 274 -5.11 -15.21 40.67
CA SER A 274 -5.25 -16.45 41.45
C SER A 274 -5.69 -17.63 40.57
N ALA A 275 -6.69 -17.45 39.72
CA ALA A 275 -7.16 -18.51 38.81
C ALA A 275 -6.10 -18.95 37.79
N LEU A 276 -5.23 -18.04 37.33
CA LEU A 276 -4.09 -18.38 36.47
C LEU A 276 -2.99 -19.10 37.25
N ALA A 277 -2.73 -18.71 38.50
CA ALA A 277 -1.76 -19.38 39.35
C ALA A 277 -2.17 -20.84 39.65
N GLU A 278 -3.45 -21.08 39.93
CA GLU A 278 -4.02 -22.43 40.09
C GLU A 278 -3.89 -23.28 38.82
N ALA A 279 -3.96 -22.65 37.64
CA ALA A 279 -3.74 -23.31 36.35
C ALA A 279 -2.25 -23.54 36.00
N GLY A 280 -1.33 -23.30 36.95
CA GLY A 280 0.11 -23.54 36.80
C GLY A 280 0.90 -22.37 36.21
N VAL A 281 0.31 -21.17 36.10
CA VAL A 281 1.00 -19.98 35.55
C VAL A 281 1.80 -19.28 36.65
N HIS A 282 3.07 -19.66 36.79
CA HIS A 282 3.92 -19.22 37.91
C HIS A 282 4.14 -17.70 38.05
N TRP A 283 4.10 -16.92 36.97
CA TRP A 283 4.25 -15.46 37.08
C TRP A 283 3.01 -14.75 37.64
N ALA A 284 1.87 -15.44 37.72
CA ALA A 284 0.63 -14.91 38.29
C ALA A 284 0.55 -15.09 39.82
N ALA A 285 1.48 -15.82 40.43
CA ALA A 285 1.50 -16.16 41.86
C ALA A 285 2.13 -15.07 42.76
N GLY A 286 2.01 -13.78 42.38
CA GLY A 286 2.61 -12.66 43.13
C GLY A 286 2.01 -11.31 42.81
#